data_AF-Q8EP10-F1
#
_entry.id   AF-Q8EP10-F1
#
_cell.length_a   1.000
_cell.length_b   1.000
_cell.length_c   1.000
_cell.angle_alpha   90.00
_cell.angle_beta   90.00
_cell.angle_gamma   90.00
#
_symmetry.space_group_name_H-M   'P 1'
#
loop_
_entity.id
_entity.type
_entity.pdbx_description
1 polymer ?
#
loop_
_entity_poly.entity_id
_entity_poly.type
_entity_poly.pdbx_seq_one_letter_code
_entity_poly.pdbx_strand_id
1 'polypeptide(L)'
;MIQLIIGILFFIGLYILTIDEARWVKIVSFVYYIILSIIFIVGYNQRLAFIEQSETIVKVVENPLYSWVTTFGYLYSIPFMLISFYILLRIVLQIKNKMKKALISGLFLFIVFTVGHFMNLLFILLFYGTTS
;
A
#
# COMPACT_ATOMS: atom_id res chain seq x y z
N MET A 1 -1.82 -17.68 0.24
CA MET A 1 -0.68 -17.61 -0.72
C MET A 1 -0.65 -16.31 -1.53
N ILE A 2 -1.76 -15.88 -2.15
CA ILE A 2 -1.79 -14.63 -2.97
C ILE A 2 -1.37 -13.38 -2.18
N GLN A 3 -1.80 -13.25 -0.92
CA GLN A 3 -1.42 -12.14 -0.03
C GLN A 3 0.11 -12.05 0.18
N LEU A 4 0.80 -13.19 0.31
CA LEU A 4 2.26 -13.24 0.43
C LEU A 4 2.95 -12.79 -0.86
N ILE A 5 2.46 -13.24 -2.01
CA ILE A 5 3.00 -12.84 -3.33
C ILE A 5 2.90 -11.33 -3.50
N ILE A 6 1.77 -10.73 -3.12
CA ILE A 6 1.55 -9.29 -3.25
C ILE A 6 2.40 -8.50 -2.26
N GLY A 7 2.59 -9.00 -1.03
CA GLY A 7 3.55 -8.43 -0.11
C GLY A 7 4.97 -8.40 -0.69
N ILE A 8 5.41 -9.51 -1.30
CA ILE A 8 6.72 -9.60 -1.97
C ILE A 8 6.82 -8.60 -3.13
N LEU A 9 5.80 -8.53 -4.00
CA LEU A 9 5.75 -7.56 -5.09
C LEU A 9 5.81 -6.11 -4.59
N PHE A 10 5.15 -5.81 -3.47
CA PHE A 10 5.21 -4.50 -2.84
C PHE A 10 6.63 -4.17 -2.35
N PHE A 11 7.31 -5.10 -1.68
CA PHE A 11 8.71 -4.91 -1.25
C PHE A 11 9.67 -4.78 -2.44
N ILE A 12 9.46 -5.52 -3.52
CA ILE A 12 10.23 -5.35 -4.77
C ILE A 12 9.99 -3.95 -5.35
N GLY A 13 8.74 -3.50 -5.41
CA GLY A 13 8.39 -2.16 -5.85
C GLY A 13 9.09 -1.09 -5.01
N LEU A 14 9.02 -1.20 -3.68
CA LEU A 14 9.70 -0.30 -2.75
C LEU A 14 11.23 -0.30 -2.94
N TYR A 15 11.84 -1.48 -3.15
CA TYR A 15 13.26 -1.62 -3.41
C TYR A 15 13.67 -0.85 -4.67
N ILE A 16 12.98 -1.11 -5.78
CA ILE A 16 13.25 -0.45 -7.07
C ILE A 16 13.11 1.06 -6.92
N LEU A 17 12.05 1.50 -6.23
CA LEU A 17 11.76 2.91 -6.04
C LEU A 17 12.86 3.62 -5.23
N THR A 18 13.48 2.94 -4.26
CA THR A 18 14.46 3.54 -3.34
C THR A 18 15.92 3.22 -3.68
N ILE A 19 16.20 2.49 -4.77
CA ILE A 19 17.54 1.96 -5.06
C ILE A 19 18.62 3.04 -5.15
N ASP A 20 18.31 4.14 -5.85
CA ASP A 20 19.20 5.28 -6.09
C ASP A 20 19.14 6.35 -4.99
N GLU A 21 18.35 6.12 -3.94
CA GLU A 21 18.16 7.06 -2.85
C GLU A 21 19.18 6.87 -1.72
N ALA A 22 19.27 7.88 -0.84
CA ALA A 22 20.16 7.87 0.31
C ALA A 22 19.91 6.63 1.18
N ARG A 23 20.99 6.05 1.73
CA ARG A 23 20.94 4.82 2.54
C ARG A 23 19.90 4.90 3.65
N TRP A 24 19.74 6.07 4.27
CA TRP A 24 18.77 6.26 5.33
C TRP A 24 17.30 6.19 4.84
N VAL A 25 16.98 6.76 3.67
CA VAL A 25 15.62 6.67 3.08
C VAL A 25 15.24 5.22 2.81
N LYS A 26 16.18 4.43 2.28
CA LYS A 26 16.01 2.98 2.09
C LYS A 26 15.69 2.28 3.40
N ILE A 27 16.54 2.46 4.41
CA ILE A 27 16.41 1.77 5.70
C ILE A 27 15.10 2.15 6.39
N VAL A 28 14.79 3.44 6.50
CA VAL A 28 13.55 3.91 7.15
C VAL A 28 12.32 3.39 6.44
N SER A 29 12.29 3.45 5.11
CA SER A 29 11.16 2.94 4.34
C SER A 29 10.99 1.43 4.57
N PHE A 30 12.06 0.65 4.43
CA PHE A 30 12.00 -0.80 4.65
C PHE A 30 11.58 -1.16 6.07
N VAL A 31 12.17 -0.55 7.09
CA VAL A 31 11.82 -0.79 8.48
C VAL A 31 10.36 -0.43 8.75
N TYR A 32 9.89 0.71 8.24
CA TYR A 32 8.49 1.12 8.35
C TYR A 32 7.56 0.04 7.77
N TYR A 33 7.79 -0.40 6.54
CA TYR A 33 6.92 -1.41 5.91
C TYR A 33 7.05 -2.80 6.51
N ILE A 34 8.21 -3.19 7.03
CA ILE A 34 8.36 -4.44 7.78
C ILE A 34 7.53 -4.40 9.06
N ILE A 35 7.63 -3.33 9.85
CA ILE A 35 6.84 -3.16 11.08
C ILE A 35 5.34 -3.18 10.74
N LEU A 36 4.94 -2.43 9.70
CA LEU A 36 3.55 -2.40 9.24
C LEU A 36 3.05 -3.80 8.86
N SER A 37 3.89 -4.61 8.21
CA SER A 37 3.57 -5.98 7.80
C SER A 37 3.41 -6.92 8.99
N ILE A 38 4.27 -6.80 9.99
CA ILE A 38 4.17 -7.59 11.22
C ILE A 38 2.87 -7.26 11.95
N ILE A 39 2.58 -5.97 12.17
CA ILE A 39 1.36 -5.53 12.86
C ILE A 39 0.12 -6.01 12.09
N PHE A 40 0.16 -5.91 10.77
CA PHE A 40 -0.95 -6.34 9.92
C PHE A 40 -1.19 -7.86 10.02
N ILE A 41 -0.14 -8.68 9.94
CA ILE A 41 -0.25 -10.15 10.06
C ILE A 41 -0.78 -10.55 11.44
N VAL A 42 -0.27 -9.93 12.51
CA VAL A 42 -0.74 -10.20 13.88
C VAL A 42 -2.23 -9.86 14.01
N GLY A 43 -2.66 -8.69 13.54
CA GLY A 43 -4.08 -8.30 13.57
C GLY A 43 -4.95 -9.23 12.72
N TYR A 44 -4.46 -9.69 11.56
CA TYR A 44 -5.18 -10.64 10.71
C TYR A 44 -5.36 -12.01 11.38
N ASN A 45 -4.33 -12.54 12.04
CA ASN A 45 -4.42 -13.82 12.74
C ASN A 45 -5.35 -13.74 13.97
N GLN A 46 -5.30 -12.64 14.72
CA GLN A 46 -6.24 -12.40 15.83
C GLN A 46 -7.69 -12.39 15.34
N ARG A 47 -7.96 -11.79 14.17
CA ARG A 47 -9.28 -11.84 13.54
C ARG A 47 -9.71 -13.27 13.20
N LEU A 48 -8.85 -14.06 12.56
CA LEU A 48 -9.18 -15.43 12.19
C LEU A 48 -9.58 -16.26 13.42
N ALA A 49 -8.82 -16.14 14.51
CA ALA A 49 -9.12 -16.81 15.77
C ALA A 49 -10.47 -16.37 16.38
N PHE A 50 -10.84 -15.09 16.25
CA PHE A 50 -12.13 -14.58 16.73
C PHE A 50 -13.30 -15.12 15.90
N ILE A 51 -13.15 -15.21 14.58
CA ILE A 51 -14.18 -15.73 13.67
C ILE A 51 -14.42 -17.23 13.92
N GLU A 52 -13.36 -18.01 14.15
CA GLU A 52 -13.46 -19.44 14.47
C GLU A 52 -14.16 -19.71 15.82
N GLN A 53 -14.12 -18.76 16.76
CA GLN A 53 -14.76 -18.89 18.08
C GLN A 53 -16.22 -18.41 18.14
N SER A 54 -16.69 -17.63 17.15
CA SER A 54 -18.05 -17.09 17.14
C SER A 54 -19.01 -17.97 16.34
N GLU A 55 -19.85 -18.77 16.99
CA GLU A 55 -20.86 -19.64 16.35
C GLU A 55 -21.98 -18.88 15.60
N THR A 56 -22.08 -17.56 15.74
CA THR A 56 -23.15 -16.76 15.12
C THR A 56 -22.62 -15.80 14.05
N ILE A 57 -22.79 -16.21 12.79
CA ILE A 57 -22.42 -15.51 11.55
C ILE A 57 -23.12 -14.13 11.39
N VAL A 58 -24.19 -13.86 12.14
CA VAL A 58 -25.17 -12.80 11.81
C VAL A 58 -24.82 -11.40 12.35
N LYS A 59 -23.85 -11.23 13.24
CA LYS A 59 -23.48 -9.91 13.80
C LYS A 59 -22.20 -9.27 13.22
N VAL A 60 -21.66 -9.82 12.13
CA VAL A 60 -20.43 -9.31 11.50
C VAL A 60 -20.70 -8.14 10.52
N VAL A 61 -21.96 -7.70 10.39
CA VAL A 61 -22.39 -6.72 9.37
C VAL A 61 -22.09 -5.26 9.76
N GLU A 62 -21.94 -4.94 11.04
CA GLU A 62 -21.41 -3.64 11.49
C GLU A 62 -19.91 -3.78 11.74
N ASN A 63 -19.12 -3.82 10.66
CA ASN A 63 -17.84 -4.51 10.67
C ASN A 63 -16.64 -3.59 11.00
N PRO A 64 -16.14 -3.50 12.25
CA PRO A 64 -14.88 -2.82 12.57
C PRO A 64 -13.69 -3.40 11.79
N LEU A 65 -13.84 -4.61 11.23
CA LEU A 65 -12.85 -5.25 10.38
C LEU A 65 -12.66 -4.52 9.04
N TYR A 66 -13.72 -3.95 8.43
CA TYR A 66 -13.57 -3.18 7.20
C TYR A 66 -12.71 -1.95 7.47
N SER A 67 -12.88 -1.34 8.65
CA SER A 67 -12.04 -0.23 9.10
C SER A 67 -10.57 -0.62 9.27
N TRP A 68 -10.26 -1.84 9.76
CA TRP A 68 -8.86 -2.27 9.94
C TRP A 68 -8.15 -2.45 8.60
N VAL A 69 -8.73 -3.21 7.68
CA VAL A 69 -8.12 -3.47 6.37
C VAL A 69 -7.98 -2.17 5.56
N THR A 70 -9.00 -1.30 5.59
CA THR A 70 -8.94 0.00 4.90
C THR A 70 -7.90 0.93 5.54
N THR A 71 -7.82 0.98 6.87
CA THR A 71 -6.80 1.78 7.59
C THR A 71 -5.40 1.33 7.21
N PHE A 72 -5.12 0.02 7.20
CA PHE A 72 -3.82 -0.48 6.77
C PHE A 72 -3.58 -0.26 5.28
N GLY A 73 -4.61 -0.39 4.43
CA GLY A 73 -4.52 0.00 3.02
C GLY A 73 -4.02 1.43 2.86
N TYR A 74 -4.51 2.38 3.65
CA TYR A 74 -4.02 3.77 3.67
C TYR A 74 -2.59 3.89 4.23
N LEU A 75 -2.27 3.20 5.33
CA LEU A 75 -0.93 3.22 5.94
C LEU A 75 0.17 2.64 5.03
N TYR A 76 -0.19 1.71 4.12
CA TYR A 76 0.70 1.21 3.08
C TYR A 76 0.77 2.16 1.88
N SER A 77 -0.38 2.62 1.38
CA SER A 77 -0.45 3.37 0.12
C SER A 77 0.05 4.81 0.25
N ILE A 78 -0.30 5.54 1.31
CA ILE A 78 0.04 6.97 1.44
C ILE A 78 1.55 7.19 1.47
N PRO A 79 2.34 6.50 2.32
CA PRO A 79 3.79 6.68 2.30
C PRO A 79 4.40 6.26 0.97
N PHE A 80 3.85 5.22 0.32
CA PHE A 80 4.32 4.78 -1.00
C PHE A 80 4.09 5.86 -2.07
N MET A 81 2.92 6.51 -2.06
CA MET A 81 2.63 7.66 -2.91
C MET A 81 3.58 8.81 -2.65
N LEU A 82 3.86 9.13 -1.37
CA LEU A 82 4.76 10.23 -1.01
C LEU A 82 6.17 9.99 -1.53
N ILE A 83 6.72 8.78 -1.36
CA ILE A 83 8.06 8.44 -1.88
C ILE A 83 8.04 8.49 -3.41
N SER A 84 7.00 7.95 -4.05
CA SER A 84 6.85 7.98 -5.52
C SER A 84 6.78 9.41 -6.06
N PHE A 85 6.03 10.29 -5.38
CA PHE A 85 5.91 11.69 -5.73
C PHE A 85 7.22 12.46 -5.53
N TYR A 86 7.95 12.20 -4.45
CA TYR A 86 9.26 12.80 -4.20
C TYR A 86 10.26 12.48 -5.33
N ILE A 87 10.34 11.20 -5.74
CA ILE A 87 11.24 10.77 -6.81
C ILE A 87 10.82 11.38 -8.15
N LEU A 88 9.51 11.40 -8.42
CA LEU A 88 8.98 12.06 -9.61
C LEU A 88 9.40 13.53 -9.67
N LEU A 89 9.23 14.27 -8.57
CA LEU A 89 9.54 15.69 -8.54
C LEU A 89 10.99 15.92 -8.97
N ARG A 90 11.90 15.05 -8.51
CA ARG A 90 13.32 15.07 -8.89
C ARG A 90 13.52 14.84 -10.39
N ILE A 91 12.84 13.86 -11.00
CA ILE A 91 12.90 13.57 -12.44
C ILE A 91 12.34 14.76 -13.25
N VAL A 92 11.17 15.25 -12.87
CA VAL A 92 10.46 16.35 -13.53
C VAL A 92 11.27 17.65 -13.49
N LEU A 93 11.99 17.91 -12.41
CA LEU A 93 12.85 19.09 -12.28
C LEU A 93 14.03 19.08 -13.25
N GLN A 94 14.50 17.92 -13.71
CA GLN A 94 15.57 17.80 -14.70
C GLN A 94 15.11 18.10 -16.14
N ILE A 95 13.79 18.16 -16.39
CA ILE A 95 13.23 18.38 -17.72
C ILE A 95 13.20 19.88 -18.03
N LYS A 96 14.00 20.30 -19.03
CA LYS A 96 14.08 21.70 -19.46
C LYS A 96 12.82 22.20 -20.19
N ASN A 97 12.16 21.34 -20.96
CA ASN A 97 10.99 21.73 -21.76
C ASN A 97 9.73 21.82 -20.89
N LYS A 98 9.16 23.03 -20.78
CA LYS A 98 7.98 23.34 -19.95
C LYS A 98 6.73 22.52 -20.31
N MET A 99 6.47 22.29 -21.60
CA MET A 99 5.32 21.50 -22.07
C MET A 99 5.47 20.03 -21.69
N LYS A 100 6.66 19.46 -21.94
CA LYS A 100 6.96 18.06 -21.55
C LYS A 100 6.92 17.90 -20.03
N LYS A 101 7.42 18.88 -19.28
CA LYS A 101 7.40 18.90 -17.82
C LYS A 101 5.97 18.87 -17.28
N ALA A 102 5.08 19.71 -17.82
CA ALA A 102 3.67 19.74 -17.42
C ALA A 102 2.96 18.41 -17.76
N LEU A 103 3.18 17.88 -18.96
CA LEU A 103 2.54 16.65 -19.43
C LEU A 103 2.97 15.41 -18.61
N ILE A 104 4.26 15.27 -18.32
CA ILE A 104 4.79 14.18 -17.49
C ILE A 104 4.31 14.30 -16.04
N SER A 105 4.27 15.52 -15.49
CA SER A 105 3.73 15.74 -14.13
C SER A 105 2.27 15.36 -14.03
N GLY A 106 1.45 15.74 -15.03
CA GLY A 106 0.03 15.40 -15.08
C GLY A 106 -0.22 13.90 -15.24
N LEU A 107 0.47 13.25 -16.18
CA LEU A 107 0.38 11.80 -16.39
C LEU A 107 0.74 11.04 -15.11
N PHE A 108 1.79 11.47 -14.41
CA PHE A 108 2.24 10.77 -13.22
C PHE A 108 1.34 11.02 -12.02
N LEU A 109 0.85 12.25 -11.80
CA LEU A 109 -0.18 12.50 -10.79
C LEU A 109 -1.39 11.61 -11.02
N PHE A 110 -1.84 11.50 -12.27
CA PHE A 110 -2.91 10.58 -12.64
C PHE A 110 -2.57 9.13 -12.28
N ILE A 111 -1.37 8.63 -12.61
CA ILE A 111 -0.92 7.28 -12.24
C ILE A 111 -0.89 7.09 -10.71
N VAL A 112 -0.35 8.03 -9.95
CA VAL A 112 -0.25 7.94 -8.49
C VAL A 112 -1.62 7.89 -7.83
N PHE A 113 -2.55 8.76 -8.24
CA PHE A 113 -3.92 8.74 -7.73
C PHE A 113 -4.64 7.44 -8.11
N THR A 114 -4.45 6.99 -9.35
CA THR A 114 -5.07 5.77 -9.86
C THR A 114 -4.56 4.54 -9.13
N VAL A 115 -3.23 4.34 -9.09
CA VAL A 115 -2.57 3.24 -8.36
C VAL A 115 -2.94 3.28 -6.88
N GLY A 116 -2.98 4.47 -6.30
CA GLY A 116 -3.44 4.70 -4.94
C GLY A 116 -4.83 4.21 -4.62
N HIS A 117 -5.79 4.64 -5.43
CA HIS A 117 -7.17 4.22 -5.33
C HIS A 117 -7.31 2.71 -5.50
N PHE A 118 -6.62 2.14 -6.51
CA PHE A 118 -6.62 0.71 -6.77
C PHE A 118 -5.87 -0.11 -5.71
N MET A 119 -4.86 0.44 -5.03
CA MET A 119 -4.18 -0.23 -3.93
C MET A 119 -5.12 -0.49 -2.77
N ASN A 120 -5.98 0.48 -2.43
CA ASN A 120 -6.95 0.29 -1.35
C ASN A 120 -8.03 -0.73 -1.73
N LEU A 121 -8.52 -0.68 -2.98
CA LEU A 121 -9.40 -1.70 -3.55
C LEU A 121 -8.75 -3.09 -3.55
N LEU A 122 -7.48 -3.19 -3.93
CA LEU A 122 -6.70 -4.43 -3.89
C LEU A 122 -6.61 -4.96 -2.46
N PHE A 123 -6.30 -4.11 -1.48
CA PHE A 123 -6.31 -4.51 -0.06
C PHE A 123 -7.69 -5.06 0.34
N ILE A 124 -8.78 -4.36 0.02
CA ILE A 124 -10.13 -4.84 0.34
C ILE A 124 -10.41 -6.19 -0.35
N LEU A 125 -10.15 -6.32 -1.66
CA LEU A 125 -10.36 -7.54 -2.43
C LEU A 125 -9.50 -8.71 -1.92
N LEU A 126 -8.27 -8.46 -1.49
CA LEU A 126 -7.37 -9.50 -1.00
C LEU A 126 -7.77 -10.10 0.34
N PHE A 127 -8.53 -9.35 1.14
CA PHE A 127 -8.90 -9.76 2.50
C PHE A 127 -10.41 -10.05 2.65
N TYR A 128 -11.26 -9.50 1.78
CA TYR A 128 -12.71 -9.75 1.76
C TYR A 128 -13.20 -10.46 0.51
N GLY A 129 -12.49 -10.38 -0.62
CA GLY A 129 -12.93 -10.96 -1.89
C GLY A 129 -12.84 -12.49 -1.95
N THR A 130 -12.23 -13.15 -0.96
CA THR A 130 -12.13 -14.61 -0.89
C THR A 130 -13.18 -15.26 0.02
N THR A 131 -14.11 -14.50 0.60
CA THR A 131 -15.21 -15.03 1.42
C THR A 131 -16.53 -15.09 0.65
N SER A 132 -16.51 -15.73 -0.52
CA SER A 132 -17.70 -16.19 -1.23
C SER A 132 -17.63 -17.70 -1.42
#